data_AF-A0AAN2TR41-F1
#
_entry.id   AF-A0AAN2TR41-F1
#
_cell.length_a   1.000
_cell.length_b   1.000
_cell.length_c   1.000
_cell.angle_alpha   90.00
_cell.angle_beta   90.00
_cell.angle_gamma   90.00
#
_symmetry.space_group_name_H-M   'P 1'
#
loop_
_entity.id
_entity.type
_entity.pdbx_description
1 polymer ?
#
loop_
_entity_poly.entity_id
_entity_poly.type
_entity_poly.pdbx_seq_one_letter_code
_entity_poly.pdbx_strand_id
1 'polypeptide(L)'
;MRKHSILGMILILLLAGCAPSFEDKQEVVQDSKDKKETAIIPKYKISEEYYQTILPFEPSKARGLVVSNLNTRYDIEEFENGLMRLAQTQFDPEDYLFQEGQMLDSSTISSWLNRKYTDSQLKEKKMKASQNLGLNPVDPGKGDIDKRNEENPIYLAHILEHNYLVKTKDNSVSLGGVVIGLALNSVHYYQKEAFGATYENKIDSKKLKQEGEKIAAEVLKRLRKMDKLKNVPITIALFEQNEKSSVVPGNFISYTNIDKNSNNIGKWTNLDEEYFLFPSAAAEKKYRDDVNTFTNFKEDVEEYFPNFNGVIGRAFYMDDQLQSLNIDIPIQFYGNSEAIGFTQYVAGLIMERFPNYIAVQVSITSVNGPEALIVREANQDEPTVHIYE
;
A
#
# COMPACT_ATOMS: atom_id res chain seq x y z
N MET A 1 -40.38 -58.79 23.23
CA MET A 1 -39.74 -57.47 23.49
C MET A 1 -38.31 -57.41 22.91
N ARG A 2 -38.09 -57.64 21.60
CA ARG A 2 -36.72 -57.67 21.06
C ARG A 2 -36.54 -57.19 19.60
N LYS A 3 -37.54 -56.51 19.02
CA LYS A 3 -37.44 -55.98 17.64
C LYS A 3 -37.69 -54.46 17.51
N HIS A 4 -38.12 -53.79 18.57
CA HIS A 4 -38.34 -52.33 18.54
C HIS A 4 -37.19 -51.51 19.14
N SER A 5 -36.20 -52.14 19.82
CA SER A 5 -35.03 -51.42 20.37
C SER A 5 -33.90 -51.20 19.36
N ILE A 6 -33.92 -51.85 18.19
CA ILE A 6 -32.86 -51.71 17.17
C ILE A 6 -33.16 -50.52 16.24
N LEU A 7 -34.43 -50.15 16.07
CA LEU A 7 -34.81 -49.06 15.17
C LEU A 7 -34.55 -47.66 15.77
N GLY A 8 -34.52 -47.54 17.10
CA GLY A 8 -34.19 -46.29 17.79
C GLY A 8 -32.69 -45.96 17.80
N MET A 9 -31.82 -46.96 17.63
CA MET A 9 -30.36 -46.74 17.69
C MET A 9 -29.75 -46.35 16.34
N ILE A 10 -30.43 -46.66 15.22
CA ILE A 10 -30.01 -46.25 13.87
C ILE A 10 -30.39 -44.78 13.59
N LEU A 11 -31.46 -44.26 14.23
CA LEU A 11 -31.91 -42.89 14.03
C LEU A 11 -31.06 -41.84 14.76
N ILE A 12 -30.31 -42.23 15.80
CA ILE A 12 -29.41 -41.32 16.54
C ILE A 12 -28.06 -41.15 15.84
N LEU A 13 -27.65 -42.12 15.01
CA LEU A 13 -26.41 -42.03 14.22
C LEU A 13 -26.53 -41.14 12.97
N LEU A 14 -27.75 -40.78 12.56
CA LEU A 14 -28.02 -39.89 11.41
C LEU A 14 -28.10 -38.41 11.80
N LEU A 15 -28.03 -38.08 13.11
CA LEU A 15 -28.03 -36.69 13.62
C LEU A 15 -26.63 -36.18 14.00
N ALA A 16 -25.57 -36.96 13.74
CA ALA A 16 -24.18 -36.53 13.90
C ALA A 16 -23.61 -35.87 12.63
N GLY A 17 -24.47 -35.38 11.73
CA GLY A 17 -24.08 -34.68 10.51
C GLY A 17 -24.07 -33.17 10.72
N CYS A 18 -22.87 -32.58 10.60
CA CYS A 18 -22.57 -31.14 10.59
C CYS A 18 -22.59 -30.41 11.95
N ALA A 19 -21.72 -30.85 12.86
CA ALA A 19 -20.98 -29.84 13.62
C ALA A 19 -20.00 -29.13 12.64
N PRO A 20 -19.88 -27.80 12.64
CA PRO A 20 -18.85 -27.13 11.86
C PRO A 20 -17.50 -27.63 12.38
N SER A 21 -16.77 -28.37 11.53
CA SER A 21 -15.37 -28.69 11.76
C SER A 21 -14.61 -27.37 11.88
N PHE A 22 -14.16 -27.04 13.09
CA PHE A 22 -13.18 -25.98 13.32
C PHE A 22 -11.74 -26.47 13.07
N GLU A 23 -11.56 -27.61 12.39
CA GLU A 23 -10.30 -28.37 12.36
C GLU A 23 -9.44 -28.27 11.09
N ASP A 24 -9.79 -27.49 10.05
CA ASP A 24 -8.91 -27.44 8.84
C ASP A 24 -7.94 -26.24 8.82
N LYS A 25 -7.11 -26.06 9.85
CA LYS A 25 -5.96 -25.15 9.70
C LYS A 25 -5.00 -25.77 8.67
N GLN A 26 -4.71 -25.08 7.57
CA GLN A 26 -3.72 -25.58 6.61
C GLN A 26 -2.32 -25.30 7.18
N GLU A 27 -1.76 -26.32 7.81
CA GLU A 27 -0.39 -26.31 8.32
C GLU A 27 0.59 -26.61 7.19
N VAL A 28 1.64 -25.80 7.08
CA VAL A 28 2.74 -25.93 6.13
C VAL A 28 4.07 -25.77 6.86
N VAL A 29 5.15 -26.33 6.34
CA VAL A 29 6.49 -26.17 6.94
C VAL A 29 7.18 -24.94 6.36
N GLN A 30 7.74 -24.08 7.19
CA GLN A 30 8.58 -22.97 6.74
C GLN A 30 10.01 -23.15 7.27
N ASP A 31 10.98 -23.05 6.36
CA ASP A 31 12.40 -23.01 6.72
C ASP A 31 12.78 -21.59 7.17
N SER A 32 12.67 -21.32 8.47
CA SER A 32 13.24 -20.14 9.12
C SER A 32 14.62 -20.50 9.70
N LYS A 33 15.56 -19.53 9.74
CA LYS A 33 17.00 -19.70 10.03
C LYS A 33 17.28 -20.68 11.20
N ASP A 34 17.51 -21.96 10.87
CA ASP A 34 17.90 -23.09 11.73
C ASP A 34 16.81 -23.92 12.44
N LYS A 35 15.51 -23.75 12.13
CA LYS A 35 14.43 -24.65 12.58
C LYS A 35 13.32 -24.84 11.52
N LYS A 36 12.80 -26.07 11.41
CA LYS A 36 11.53 -26.32 10.72
C LYS A 36 10.41 -25.85 11.64
N GLU A 37 9.78 -24.73 11.29
CA GLU A 37 8.63 -24.22 12.03
C GLU A 37 7.35 -24.55 11.27
N THR A 38 6.32 -24.95 12.01
CA THR A 38 4.98 -25.10 11.46
C THR A 38 4.41 -23.71 11.24
N ALA A 39 4.17 -23.37 9.98
CA ALA A 39 3.44 -22.18 9.59
C ALA A 39 1.96 -22.53 9.30
N ILE A 40 1.06 -21.59 9.55
CA ILE A 40 -0.37 -21.73 9.33
C ILE A 40 -0.78 -20.71 8.28
N ILE A 41 -1.55 -21.17 7.30
CA ILE A 41 -2.17 -20.31 6.30
C ILE A 41 -3.60 -20.02 6.77
N PRO A 42 -3.96 -18.75 7.02
CA PRO A 42 -5.32 -18.40 7.40
C PRO A 42 -6.33 -18.90 6.37
N LYS A 43 -7.47 -19.42 6.83
CA LYS A 43 -8.58 -19.78 5.92
C LYS A 43 -9.21 -18.56 5.26
N TYR A 44 -9.23 -17.43 5.99
CA TYR A 44 -9.93 -16.23 5.57
C TYR A 44 -9.01 -15.34 4.73
N LYS A 45 -9.46 -15.00 3.52
CA LYS A 45 -8.88 -13.97 2.65
C LYS A 45 -9.83 -12.78 2.71
N ILE A 46 -9.30 -11.58 2.96
CA ILE A 46 -10.13 -10.39 3.20
C ILE A 46 -10.87 -9.96 1.92
N SER A 47 -10.14 -9.90 0.81
CA SER A 47 -10.67 -9.63 -0.52
C SER A 47 -9.78 -10.32 -1.56
N GLU A 48 -10.22 -10.39 -2.81
CA GLU A 48 -9.40 -10.96 -3.89
C GLU A 48 -8.09 -10.19 -4.12
N GLU A 49 -8.06 -8.92 -3.75
CA GLU A 49 -6.91 -8.03 -3.90
C GLU A 49 -5.82 -8.28 -2.85
N TYR A 50 -6.18 -8.91 -1.72
CA TYR A 50 -5.25 -9.18 -0.64
C TYR A 50 -4.76 -10.63 -0.64
N TYR A 51 -3.45 -10.82 -0.58
CA TYR A 51 -2.82 -12.11 -0.33
C TYR A 51 -3.03 -12.57 1.11
N GLN A 52 -3.12 -13.88 1.31
CA GLN A 52 -3.10 -14.46 2.65
C GLN A 52 -1.70 -14.34 3.27
N THR A 53 -1.63 -13.86 4.51
CA THR A 53 -0.36 -13.72 5.26
C THR A 53 -0.08 -14.99 6.07
N ILE A 54 1.14 -15.52 5.96
CA ILE A 54 1.57 -16.69 6.75
C ILE A 54 1.70 -16.39 8.25
N LEU A 55 1.36 -17.37 9.09
CA LEU A 55 1.51 -17.32 10.55
C LEU A 55 2.54 -18.36 11.03
N PRO A 56 3.30 -18.13 12.12
CA PRO A 56 3.30 -16.92 12.95
C PRO A 56 3.78 -15.71 12.13
N PHE A 57 3.14 -14.56 12.39
CA PHE A 57 3.46 -13.33 11.67
C PHE A 57 4.92 -12.94 11.91
N GLU A 58 5.72 -12.89 10.84
CA GLU A 58 7.09 -12.42 10.88
C GLU A 58 7.15 -10.96 10.42
N PRO A 59 7.39 -10.00 11.33
CA PRO A 59 7.48 -8.59 10.96
C PRO A 59 8.69 -8.32 10.05
N SER A 60 8.60 -7.26 9.26
CA SER A 60 9.66 -6.76 8.42
C SER A 60 10.96 -6.56 9.20
N LYS A 61 12.10 -6.93 8.61
CA LYS A 61 13.43 -6.57 9.16
C LYS A 61 13.69 -5.06 9.11
N ALA A 62 12.83 -4.31 8.41
CA ALA A 62 12.83 -2.86 8.33
C ALA A 62 11.61 -2.20 9.01
N ARG A 63 10.91 -2.92 9.90
CA ARG A 63 9.66 -2.46 10.54
C ARG A 63 9.76 -1.04 11.09
N GLY A 64 8.78 -0.21 10.73
CA GLY A 64 8.65 1.18 11.19
C GLY A 64 9.50 2.18 10.42
N LEU A 65 10.41 1.75 9.54
CA LEU A 65 11.27 2.66 8.79
C LEU A 65 10.49 3.48 7.74
N VAL A 66 9.37 2.94 7.22
CA VAL A 66 8.49 3.64 6.27
C VAL A 66 7.85 4.89 6.90
N VAL A 67 7.44 4.80 8.17
CA VAL A 67 6.78 5.88 8.93
C VAL A 67 7.69 7.10 9.09
N SER A 68 9.00 6.88 9.19
CA SER A 68 9.99 7.94 9.38
C SER A 68 10.41 8.64 8.07
N ASN A 69 10.14 8.02 6.92
CA ASN A 69 10.75 8.42 5.64
C ASN A 69 9.76 8.96 4.61
N LEU A 70 8.47 8.60 4.69
CA LEU A 70 7.45 9.13 3.79
C LEU A 70 6.81 10.40 4.36
N ASN A 71 6.38 11.29 3.47
CA ASN A 71 5.86 12.61 3.84
C ASN A 71 4.52 12.55 4.57
N THR A 72 3.58 11.71 4.11
CA THR A 72 2.21 11.68 4.63
C THR A 72 1.77 10.26 4.99
N ARG A 73 0.76 10.13 5.87
CA ARG A 73 0.13 8.84 6.13
C ARG A 73 -0.54 8.26 4.89
N TYR A 74 -1.10 9.12 4.04
CA TYR A 74 -1.69 8.73 2.76
C TYR A 74 -0.65 8.07 1.85
N ASP A 75 0.56 8.65 1.73
CA ASP A 75 1.65 8.05 0.97
C ASP A 75 2.05 6.67 1.51
N ILE A 76 2.06 6.48 2.83
CA ILE A 76 2.39 5.17 3.43
C ILE A 76 1.35 4.12 3.00
N GLU A 77 0.07 4.46 3.14
CA GLU A 77 -1.02 3.55 2.82
C GLU A 77 -1.03 3.20 1.33
N GLU A 78 -0.89 4.19 0.44
CA GLU A 78 -0.86 3.91 -1.00
C GLU A 78 0.42 3.18 -1.42
N PHE A 79 1.56 3.51 -0.82
CA PHE A 79 2.81 2.85 -1.17
C PHE A 79 2.81 1.37 -0.77
N GLU A 80 2.22 1.01 0.38
CA GLU A 80 2.09 -0.40 0.80
C GLU A 80 1.02 -1.13 -0.04
N ASN A 81 -0.19 -0.57 -0.14
CA ASN A 81 -1.31 -1.23 -0.82
C ASN A 81 -1.11 -1.28 -2.33
N GLY A 82 -0.65 -0.18 -2.95
CA GLY A 82 -0.38 -0.15 -4.38
C GLY A 82 0.81 -1.05 -4.77
N LEU A 83 1.78 -1.27 -3.89
CA LEU A 83 2.83 -2.27 -4.16
C LEU A 83 2.29 -3.70 -4.17
N MET A 84 1.28 -3.97 -3.34
CA MET A 84 0.56 -5.24 -3.33
C MET A 84 -0.33 -5.41 -4.57
N ARG A 85 -1.00 -4.33 -5.03
CA ARG A 85 -1.71 -4.28 -6.31
C ARG A 85 -0.79 -4.60 -7.49
N LEU A 86 0.39 -3.97 -7.56
CA LEU A 86 1.38 -4.21 -8.62
C LEU A 86 1.99 -5.62 -8.57
N ALA A 87 2.04 -6.25 -7.40
CA ALA A 87 2.52 -7.62 -7.26
C ALA A 87 1.65 -8.62 -8.02
N GLN A 88 0.34 -8.37 -8.11
CA GLN A 88 -0.61 -9.25 -8.81
C GLN A 88 -0.34 -9.34 -10.32
N THR A 89 0.42 -8.39 -10.88
CA THR A 89 0.86 -8.47 -12.29
C THR A 89 1.79 -9.65 -12.56
N GLN A 90 2.37 -10.26 -11.52
CA GLN A 90 3.30 -11.39 -11.65
C GLN A 90 3.01 -12.54 -10.66
N PHE A 91 2.40 -12.26 -9.51
CA PHE A 91 2.19 -13.21 -8.43
C PHE A 91 0.68 -13.31 -8.14
N ASP A 92 -0.01 -14.33 -8.63
CA ASP A 92 -1.45 -14.48 -8.40
C ASP A 92 -1.75 -14.67 -6.89
N PRO A 93 -2.66 -13.89 -6.27
CA PRO A 93 -3.01 -14.05 -4.85
C PRO A 93 -3.66 -15.38 -4.49
N GLU A 94 -4.10 -16.19 -5.46
CA GLU A 94 -4.53 -17.57 -5.24
C GLU A 94 -3.36 -18.56 -5.09
N ASP A 95 -2.24 -18.28 -5.76
CA ASP A 95 -1.07 -19.16 -5.81
C ASP A 95 0.03 -18.74 -4.82
N TYR A 96 0.04 -17.46 -4.42
CA TYR A 96 1.08 -16.86 -3.59
C TYR A 96 0.53 -16.39 -2.24
N LEU A 97 1.41 -16.41 -1.25
CA LEU A 97 1.17 -15.93 0.10
C LEU A 97 2.05 -14.71 0.37
N PHE A 98 1.58 -13.79 1.19
CA PHE A 98 2.32 -12.59 1.54
C PHE A 98 3.18 -12.76 2.80
N GLN A 99 4.36 -12.18 2.76
CA GLN A 99 5.24 -11.97 3.90
C GLN A 99 5.89 -10.59 3.80
N GLU A 100 5.95 -9.85 4.91
CA GLU A 100 6.71 -8.60 4.97
C GLU A 100 8.21 -8.82 4.69
N GLY A 101 8.91 -7.79 4.23
CA GLY A 101 10.31 -7.86 3.81
C GLY A 101 11.29 -8.46 4.83
N GLN A 102 11.99 -9.52 4.43
CA GLN A 102 12.92 -10.28 5.27
C GLN A 102 14.38 -10.22 4.78
N MET A 103 14.64 -9.65 3.60
CA MET A 103 15.95 -9.67 2.96
C MET A 103 16.71 -8.36 3.19
N LEU A 104 16.00 -7.23 3.22
CA LEU A 104 16.53 -5.90 3.48
C LEU A 104 16.18 -5.46 4.91
N ASP A 105 17.19 -5.42 5.78
CA ASP A 105 17.02 -4.89 7.13
C ASP A 105 17.11 -3.35 7.20
N SER A 106 16.69 -2.77 8.33
CA SER A 106 16.74 -1.32 8.54
C SER A 106 18.11 -0.71 8.28
N SER A 107 19.20 -1.42 8.62
CA SER A 107 20.56 -0.91 8.47
C SER A 107 20.97 -0.83 6.98
N THR A 108 20.57 -1.84 6.21
CA THR A 108 20.80 -1.92 4.76
C THR A 108 20.03 -0.83 4.05
N ILE A 109 18.73 -0.70 4.34
CA ILE A 109 17.89 0.34 3.73
C ILE A 109 18.41 1.72 4.10
N SER A 110 18.66 2.00 5.39
CA SER A 110 19.20 3.31 5.81
C SER A 110 20.53 3.64 5.14
N SER A 111 21.40 2.65 4.94
CA SER A 111 22.66 2.83 4.22
C SER A 111 22.44 3.19 2.75
N TRP A 112 21.45 2.58 2.09
CA TRP A 112 21.11 2.85 0.69
C TRP A 112 20.40 4.20 0.52
N LEU A 113 19.59 4.63 1.48
CA LEU A 113 18.91 5.92 1.46
C LEU A 113 19.85 7.11 1.65
N ASN A 114 21.07 6.90 2.16
CA ASN A 114 22.04 7.98 2.30
C ASN A 114 22.42 8.60 0.95
N ARG A 115 22.94 9.83 1.03
CA ARG A 115 23.75 10.38 -0.06
C ARG A 115 25.00 9.54 -0.24
N LYS A 116 25.41 9.38 -1.49
CA LYS A 116 26.77 8.94 -1.80
C LYS A 116 27.77 10.01 -1.34
N TYR A 117 28.95 9.57 -0.91
CA TYR A 117 30.00 10.46 -0.42
C TYR A 117 31.18 10.56 -1.39
N THR A 118 31.87 11.70 -1.37
CA THR A 118 33.20 11.86 -1.98
C THR A 118 34.28 11.17 -1.15
N ASP A 119 35.45 10.92 -1.75
CA ASP A 119 36.60 10.36 -1.03
C ASP A 119 37.04 11.20 0.18
N SER A 120 36.91 12.53 0.09
CA SER A 120 37.22 13.44 1.21
C SER A 120 36.23 13.25 2.36
N GLN A 121 34.93 13.19 2.05
CA GLN A 121 33.88 12.97 3.05
C GLN A 121 33.99 11.59 3.70
N LEU A 122 34.39 10.56 2.94
CA LEU A 122 34.64 9.22 3.48
C LEU A 122 35.78 9.23 4.51
N LYS A 123 36.88 9.94 4.22
CA LYS A 123 38.00 10.09 5.17
C LYS A 123 37.56 10.80 6.45
N GLU A 124 36.82 11.89 6.32
CA GLU A 124 36.28 12.65 7.46
C GLU A 124 35.35 11.78 8.33
N LYS A 125 34.45 11.02 7.69
CA LYS A 125 33.53 10.09 8.36
C LYS A 125 34.20 8.80 8.83
N LYS A 126 35.50 8.61 8.57
CA LYS A 126 36.25 7.37 8.85
C LYS A 126 35.59 6.12 8.25
N MET A 127 34.99 6.27 7.06
CA MET A 127 34.30 5.21 6.32
C MET A 127 35.17 4.65 5.20
N LYS A 128 35.06 3.34 4.98
CA LYS A 128 35.70 2.67 3.83
C LYS A 128 34.87 2.90 2.56
N ALA A 129 35.53 2.89 1.40
CA ALA A 129 34.84 2.99 0.10
C ALA A 129 33.76 1.90 -0.09
N SER A 130 33.97 0.69 0.44
CA SER A 130 32.98 -0.40 0.41
C SER A 130 31.72 -0.13 1.22
N GLN A 131 31.74 0.86 2.12
CA GLN A 131 30.60 1.28 2.93
C GLN A 131 29.85 2.48 2.30
N ASN A 132 30.33 3.02 1.19
CA ASN A 132 29.71 4.14 0.48
C ASN A 132 28.56 3.66 -0.42
N LEU A 133 27.49 3.17 0.20
CA LEU A 133 26.37 2.50 -0.46
C LEU A 133 25.19 3.44 -0.77
N GLY A 134 25.28 4.73 -0.45
CA GLY A 134 24.23 5.69 -0.70
C GLY A 134 23.79 5.74 -2.17
N LEU A 135 22.48 5.76 -2.40
CA LEU A 135 21.85 5.83 -3.72
C LEU A 135 21.45 7.25 -4.10
N ASN A 136 21.33 8.15 -3.11
CA ASN A 136 21.08 9.56 -3.37
C ASN A 136 22.35 10.29 -3.85
N PRO A 137 22.21 11.38 -4.63
CA PRO A 137 23.35 12.07 -5.23
C PRO A 137 24.27 12.68 -4.16
N VAL A 138 25.55 12.77 -4.53
CA VAL A 138 26.58 13.38 -3.70
C VAL A 138 26.29 14.85 -3.53
N ASP A 139 26.32 15.33 -2.30
CA ASP A 139 26.40 16.77 -2.04
C ASP A 139 27.87 17.15 -1.79
N PRO A 140 28.51 17.99 -2.62
CA PRO A 140 29.92 18.32 -2.50
C PRO A 140 30.27 19.15 -1.26
N GLY A 141 29.29 19.74 -0.56
CA GLY A 141 29.55 20.53 0.65
C GLY A 141 30.14 21.92 0.40
N LYS A 142 30.29 22.35 -0.87
CA LYS A 142 31.00 23.58 -1.25
C LYS A 142 30.21 24.40 -2.25
N GLY A 143 30.21 25.72 -2.06
CA GLY A 143 29.46 26.66 -2.90
C GLY A 143 28.07 26.98 -2.34
N ASP A 144 27.27 27.62 -3.19
CA ASP A 144 25.92 28.06 -2.85
C ASP A 144 25.01 26.88 -2.46
N ILE A 145 24.29 27.02 -1.35
CA ILE A 145 23.48 25.94 -0.78
C ILE A 145 22.22 25.66 -1.60
N ASP A 146 21.62 26.68 -2.20
CA ASP A 146 20.40 26.53 -2.99
C ASP A 146 20.72 25.77 -4.26
N LYS A 147 21.78 26.21 -4.96
CA LYS A 147 22.29 25.52 -6.16
C LYS A 147 22.67 24.07 -5.88
N ARG A 148 23.31 23.77 -4.76
CA ARG A 148 23.66 22.39 -4.39
C ARG A 148 22.43 21.50 -4.20
N ASN A 149 21.38 22.00 -3.57
CA ASN A 149 20.13 21.26 -3.34
C ASN A 149 19.27 21.17 -4.60
N GLU A 150 19.39 22.14 -5.51
CA GLU A 150 18.78 22.09 -6.85
C GLU A 150 19.44 21.02 -7.72
N GLU A 151 20.76 20.99 -7.78
CA GLU A 151 21.52 20.06 -8.62
C GLU A 151 21.56 18.63 -8.04
N ASN A 152 21.50 18.50 -6.71
CA ASN A 152 21.66 17.23 -6.00
C ASN A 152 20.54 17.02 -4.96
N PRO A 153 19.26 16.97 -5.37
CA PRO A 153 18.17 16.73 -4.44
C PRO A 153 18.20 15.29 -3.91
N ILE A 154 17.52 15.03 -2.79
CA ILE A 154 17.27 13.65 -2.35
C ILE A 154 16.14 13.09 -3.21
N TYR A 155 16.47 12.24 -4.17
CA TYR A 155 15.47 11.59 -5.03
C TYR A 155 14.76 10.45 -4.32
N LEU A 156 15.49 9.58 -3.62
CA LEU A 156 14.95 8.38 -2.98
C LEU A 156 14.70 8.63 -1.50
N ALA A 157 13.45 8.53 -1.08
CA ALA A 157 13.04 8.67 0.31
C ALA A 157 12.97 7.34 1.04
N HIS A 158 12.45 6.29 0.38
CA HIS A 158 12.28 5.00 1.02
C HIS A 158 12.38 3.82 0.04
N ILE A 159 12.64 2.63 0.58
CA ILE A 159 12.62 1.35 -0.12
C ILE A 159 11.76 0.40 0.69
N LEU A 160 10.77 -0.22 0.06
CA LEU A 160 9.90 -1.23 0.67
C LEU A 160 10.10 -2.57 -0.02
N GLU A 161 10.09 -3.66 0.75
CA GLU A 161 10.20 -5.04 0.27
C GLU A 161 8.96 -5.83 0.69
N HIS A 162 8.30 -6.44 -0.28
CA HIS A 162 7.27 -7.47 -0.09
C HIS A 162 7.79 -8.81 -0.61
N ASN A 163 7.59 -9.88 0.17
CA ASN A 163 7.95 -11.23 -0.22
C ASN A 163 6.70 -12.04 -0.53
N TYR A 164 6.74 -12.77 -1.65
CA TYR A 164 5.64 -13.63 -2.10
C TYR A 164 6.10 -15.08 -2.06
N LEU A 165 5.44 -15.88 -1.25
CA LEU A 165 5.79 -17.27 -0.98
C LEU A 165 4.88 -18.20 -1.76
N VAL A 166 5.40 -19.33 -2.22
CA VAL A 166 4.62 -20.39 -2.89
C VAL A 166 4.65 -21.67 -2.07
N LYS A 167 3.51 -22.37 -2.06
CA LYS A 167 3.42 -23.74 -1.55
C LYS A 167 4.22 -24.68 -2.45
N THR A 168 5.03 -25.52 -1.84
CA THR A 168 5.77 -26.57 -2.53
C THR A 168 5.01 -27.90 -2.47
N LYS A 169 5.48 -28.90 -3.21
CA LYS A 169 4.87 -30.24 -3.26
C LYS A 169 4.99 -31.02 -1.95
N ASP A 170 5.96 -30.67 -1.10
CA ASP A 170 6.22 -31.28 0.21
C ASP A 170 5.47 -30.58 1.35
N ASN A 171 4.44 -29.79 1.03
CA ASN A 171 3.66 -29.04 2.00
C ASN A 171 4.53 -28.06 2.82
N SER A 172 5.56 -27.50 2.18
CA SER A 172 6.37 -26.40 2.70
C SER A 172 6.10 -25.10 1.92
N VAL A 173 6.60 -23.97 2.42
CA VAL A 173 6.54 -22.69 1.71
C VAL A 173 7.95 -22.20 1.38
N SER A 174 8.11 -21.65 0.19
CA SER A 174 9.39 -21.15 -0.30
C SER A 174 9.22 -19.79 -0.98
N LEU A 175 10.29 -19.00 -1.03
CA LEU A 175 10.27 -17.70 -1.68
C LEU A 175 10.02 -17.84 -3.18
N GLY A 176 8.85 -17.40 -3.63
CA GLY A 176 8.41 -17.45 -5.02
C GLY A 176 8.70 -16.18 -5.80
N GLY A 177 8.76 -15.03 -5.12
CA GLY A 177 8.95 -13.70 -5.72
C GLY A 177 9.24 -12.62 -4.69
N VAL A 178 9.81 -11.50 -5.15
CA VAL A 178 9.99 -10.28 -4.33
C VAL A 178 9.50 -9.08 -5.11
N VAL A 179 8.83 -8.16 -4.43
CA VAL A 179 8.46 -6.85 -4.99
C VAL A 179 9.15 -5.77 -4.19
N ILE A 180 9.79 -4.84 -4.89
CA ILE A 180 10.53 -3.72 -4.31
C ILE A 180 9.86 -2.41 -4.73
N GLY A 181 9.36 -1.65 -3.78
CA GLY A 181 8.92 -0.28 -3.98
C GLY A 181 10.08 0.69 -3.77
N LEU A 182 10.23 1.67 -4.67
CA LEU A 182 11.12 2.81 -4.50
C LEU A 182 10.28 4.09 -4.38
N ALA A 183 10.20 4.64 -3.18
CA ALA A 183 9.49 5.89 -2.94
C ALA A 183 10.41 7.08 -3.24
N LEU A 184 10.01 7.89 -4.19
CA LEU A 184 10.75 9.01 -4.73
C LEU A 184 10.14 10.34 -4.25
N ASN A 185 10.95 11.36 -4.03
CA ASN A 185 10.49 12.69 -3.63
C ASN A 185 10.11 13.52 -4.85
N SER A 186 8.84 13.93 -4.97
CA SER A 186 8.45 15.01 -5.89
C SER A 186 8.97 16.38 -5.44
N VAL A 187 9.15 16.56 -4.12
CA VAL A 187 9.69 17.78 -3.50
C VAL A 187 10.85 17.44 -2.58
N HIS A 188 12.00 18.06 -2.81
CA HIS A 188 13.17 17.98 -1.93
C HIS A 188 13.14 19.10 -0.89
N TYR A 189 12.99 18.70 0.37
CA TYR A 189 12.99 19.63 1.52
C TYR A 189 14.40 19.73 2.12
N TYR A 190 14.86 20.95 2.38
CA TYR A 190 16.17 21.19 2.99
C TYR A 190 16.19 22.42 3.89
N GLN A 191 17.16 22.47 4.81
CA GLN A 191 17.41 23.63 5.68
C GLN A 191 18.81 24.16 5.39
N LYS A 192 18.96 25.49 5.44
CA LYS A 192 20.27 26.13 5.21
C LYS A 192 21.17 26.14 6.44
N GLU A 193 20.56 26.08 7.61
CA GLU A 193 21.19 26.07 8.92
C GLU A 193 20.36 25.21 9.89
N ALA A 194 21.00 24.71 10.95
CA ALA A 194 20.33 23.88 11.93
C ALA A 194 19.18 24.64 12.59
N PHE A 195 17.99 24.03 12.63
CA PHE A 195 16.76 24.62 13.19
C PHE A 195 16.26 25.88 12.46
N GLY A 196 16.72 26.14 11.23
CA GLY A 196 16.26 27.24 10.39
C GLY A 196 14.98 26.93 9.61
N ALA A 197 14.63 27.82 8.69
CA ALA A 197 13.50 27.63 7.78
C ALA A 197 13.71 26.42 6.85
N THR A 198 12.60 25.75 6.52
CA THR A 198 12.57 24.68 5.52
C THR A 198 12.31 25.28 4.15
N TYR A 199 13.18 24.96 3.21
CA TYR A 199 13.08 25.32 1.81
C TYR A 199 12.68 24.11 0.98
N GLU A 200 12.06 24.38 -0.16
CA GLU A 200 11.51 23.36 -1.04
C GLU A 200 12.12 23.50 -2.43
N ASN A 201 12.44 22.37 -3.04
CA ASN A 201 12.82 22.29 -4.44
C ASN A 201 11.95 21.23 -5.14
N LYS A 202 11.12 21.66 -6.08
CA LYS A 202 10.29 20.75 -6.88
C LYS A 202 11.16 20.02 -7.88
N ILE A 203 10.98 18.70 -7.97
CA ILE A 203 11.69 17.85 -8.92
C ILE A 203 10.76 17.60 -10.10
N ASP A 204 11.24 17.86 -11.32
CA ASP A 204 10.52 17.52 -12.54
C ASP A 204 10.24 16.00 -12.60
N SER A 205 8.97 15.60 -12.80
CA SER A 205 8.56 14.19 -12.73
C SER A 205 9.27 13.30 -13.77
N LYS A 206 9.60 13.84 -14.95
CA LYS A 206 10.38 13.08 -15.96
C LYS A 206 11.80 12.84 -15.47
N LYS A 207 12.43 13.85 -14.86
CA LYS A 207 13.75 13.71 -14.23
C LYS A 207 13.71 12.76 -13.04
N LEU A 208 12.68 12.87 -12.18
CA LEU A 208 12.48 12.00 -11.03
C LEU A 208 12.40 10.53 -11.46
N LYS A 209 11.58 10.23 -12.47
CA LYS A 209 11.47 8.89 -13.06
C LYS A 209 12.82 8.39 -13.58
N GLN A 210 13.54 9.18 -14.37
CA GLN A 210 14.84 8.80 -14.91
C GLN A 210 15.86 8.46 -13.82
N GLU A 211 15.89 9.22 -12.71
CA GLU A 211 16.76 8.90 -11.58
C GLU A 211 16.27 7.67 -10.81
N GLY A 212 14.95 7.51 -10.64
CA GLY A 212 14.34 6.30 -10.07
C GLY A 212 14.71 5.03 -10.82
N GLU A 213 14.68 5.04 -12.15
CA GLU A 213 15.09 3.90 -12.99
C GLU A 213 16.59 3.57 -12.84
N LYS A 214 17.46 4.57 -12.71
CA LYS A 214 18.89 4.36 -12.43
C LYS A 214 19.11 3.76 -11.05
N ILE A 215 18.38 4.25 -10.05
CA ILE A 215 18.42 3.74 -8.68
C ILE A 215 17.94 2.28 -8.67
N ALA A 216 16.85 1.97 -9.36
CA ALA A 216 16.33 0.60 -9.53
C ALA A 216 17.38 -0.35 -10.12
N ALA A 217 18.13 0.08 -11.14
CA ALA A 217 19.19 -0.74 -11.73
C ALA A 217 20.30 -1.09 -10.72
N GLU A 218 20.71 -0.13 -9.89
CA GLU A 218 21.70 -0.37 -8.84
C GLU A 218 21.13 -1.21 -7.69
N VAL A 219 19.85 -1.01 -7.32
CA VAL A 219 19.14 -1.87 -6.36
C VAL A 219 19.09 -3.31 -6.84
N LEU A 220 18.66 -3.57 -8.07
CA LEU A 220 18.63 -4.92 -8.66
C LEU A 220 20.01 -5.58 -8.59
N LYS A 221 21.06 -4.86 -8.98
CA LYS A 221 22.44 -5.36 -8.92
C LYS A 221 22.87 -5.78 -7.51
N ARG A 222 22.39 -5.08 -6.47
CA ARG A 222 22.66 -5.43 -5.07
C ARG A 222 21.84 -6.64 -4.63
N LEU A 223 20.55 -6.67 -4.96
CA LEU A 223 19.66 -7.80 -4.65
C LEU A 223 20.18 -9.10 -5.27
N ARG A 224 20.64 -9.07 -6.53
CA ARG A 224 21.19 -10.26 -7.22
C ARG A 224 22.49 -10.79 -6.62
N LYS A 225 23.16 -10.03 -5.75
CA LYS A 225 24.33 -10.50 -4.98
C LYS A 225 23.94 -11.19 -3.67
N MET A 226 22.67 -11.11 -3.26
CA MET A 226 22.17 -11.80 -2.08
C MET A 226 21.81 -13.23 -2.46
N ASP A 227 22.32 -14.21 -1.73
CA ASP A 227 22.15 -15.64 -2.07
C ASP A 227 20.67 -16.04 -2.22
N LYS A 228 19.80 -15.53 -1.35
CA LYS A 228 18.36 -15.80 -1.38
C LYS A 228 17.61 -15.18 -2.57
N LEU A 229 18.18 -14.15 -3.21
CA LEU A 229 17.52 -13.38 -4.27
C LEU A 229 18.19 -13.55 -5.64
N LYS A 230 19.23 -14.38 -5.75
CA LYS A 230 20.00 -14.57 -6.98
C LYS A 230 19.13 -15.01 -8.17
N ASN A 231 18.16 -15.89 -7.92
CA ASN A 231 17.38 -16.58 -8.96
C ASN A 231 15.85 -16.38 -8.83
N VAL A 232 15.41 -15.47 -7.97
CA VAL A 232 13.99 -15.22 -7.68
C VAL A 232 13.44 -14.16 -8.64
N PRO A 233 12.19 -14.24 -9.14
CA PRO A 233 11.59 -13.13 -9.89
C PRO A 233 11.50 -11.89 -9.00
N ILE A 234 11.80 -10.72 -9.55
CA ILE A 234 11.75 -9.45 -8.81
C ILE A 234 10.90 -8.47 -9.62
N THR A 235 9.91 -7.86 -8.99
CA THR A 235 9.26 -6.65 -9.52
C THR A 235 9.86 -5.43 -8.84
N ILE A 236 10.15 -4.38 -9.58
CA ILE A 236 10.54 -3.08 -9.01
C ILE A 236 9.54 -2.03 -9.49
N ALA A 237 8.97 -1.28 -8.55
CA ALA A 237 8.00 -0.23 -8.80
C ALA A 237 8.52 1.12 -8.30
N LEU A 238 8.24 2.18 -9.05
CA LEU A 238 8.56 3.57 -8.72
C LEU A 238 7.31 4.28 -8.24
N PHE A 239 7.37 4.82 -7.03
CA PHE A 239 6.30 5.60 -6.42
C PHE A 239 6.75 7.05 -6.30
N GLU A 240 6.00 7.99 -6.86
CA GLU A 240 6.21 9.42 -6.68
C GLU A 240 5.36 9.88 -5.50
N GLN A 241 5.99 10.15 -4.35
CA GLN A 241 5.27 10.60 -3.17
C GLN A 241 4.83 12.05 -3.31
N ASN A 242 3.77 12.43 -2.62
CA ASN A 242 3.27 13.80 -2.66
C ASN A 242 4.02 14.74 -1.69
N GLU A 243 3.72 16.04 -1.77
CA GLU A 243 4.24 17.03 -0.82
C GLU A 243 3.69 16.82 0.61
N LYS A 244 4.41 17.31 1.62
CA LYS A 244 4.07 17.11 3.05
C LYS A 244 2.73 17.72 3.45
N SER A 245 2.28 18.75 2.73
CA SER A 245 0.99 19.41 2.91
C SER A 245 -0.17 18.71 2.22
N SER A 246 0.10 17.68 1.42
CA SER A 246 -0.94 17.02 0.64
C SER A 246 -1.92 16.24 1.52
N VAL A 247 -3.18 16.27 1.12
CA VAL A 247 -4.29 15.51 1.72
C VAL A 247 -4.75 14.35 0.83
N VAL A 248 -3.98 14.07 -0.22
CA VAL A 248 -4.07 12.90 -1.10
C VAL A 248 -2.68 12.27 -1.23
N PRO A 249 -2.58 10.94 -1.43
CA PRO A 249 -1.29 10.30 -1.59
C PRO A 249 -0.60 10.74 -2.89
N GLY A 250 0.66 10.34 -3.03
CA GLY A 250 1.32 10.21 -4.32
C GLY A 250 0.77 9.03 -5.11
N ASN A 251 1.49 8.59 -6.13
CA ASN A 251 1.04 7.52 -7.02
C ASN A 251 2.21 6.71 -7.60
N PHE A 252 1.94 5.50 -8.08
CA PHE A 252 2.95 4.76 -8.84
C PHE A 252 3.05 5.33 -10.27
N ILE A 253 4.28 5.43 -10.77
CA ILE A 253 4.57 6.05 -12.08
C ILE A 253 5.17 5.08 -13.10
N SER A 254 5.69 3.95 -12.63
CA SER A 254 6.34 2.94 -13.47
C SER A 254 6.62 1.66 -12.70
N TYR A 255 6.61 0.52 -13.37
CA TYR A 255 7.14 -0.73 -12.82
C TYR A 255 7.84 -1.57 -13.89
N THR A 256 8.64 -2.54 -13.43
CA THR A 256 9.28 -3.53 -14.29
C THR A 256 9.28 -4.88 -13.59
N ASN A 257 9.02 -5.93 -14.37
CA ASN A 257 9.14 -7.32 -13.94
C ASN A 257 10.48 -7.88 -14.43
N ILE A 258 11.24 -8.50 -13.53
CA ILE A 258 12.53 -9.13 -13.81
C ILE A 258 12.40 -10.62 -13.56
N ASP A 259 12.57 -11.41 -14.62
CA ASP A 259 12.47 -12.86 -14.55
C ASP A 259 13.55 -13.52 -13.70
N LYS A 260 13.31 -14.80 -13.36
CA LYS A 260 14.29 -15.67 -12.70
C LYS A 260 15.60 -15.66 -13.47
N ASN A 261 16.71 -15.56 -12.74
CA ASN A 261 18.08 -15.55 -13.27
C ASN A 261 18.44 -14.34 -14.18
N SER A 262 17.56 -13.35 -14.35
CA SER A 262 17.90 -12.12 -15.08
C SER A 262 18.56 -11.09 -14.16
N ASN A 263 19.68 -10.52 -14.61
CA ASN A 263 20.40 -9.47 -13.92
C ASN A 263 20.16 -8.06 -14.51
N ASN A 264 19.32 -7.97 -15.53
CA ASN A 264 19.07 -6.72 -16.25
C ASN A 264 17.60 -6.34 -16.14
N ILE A 265 17.35 -5.03 -16.01
CA ILE A 265 16.02 -4.47 -16.15
C ILE A 265 15.66 -4.47 -17.64
N GLY A 266 14.48 -5.02 -17.95
CA GLY A 266 13.94 -5.05 -19.31
C GLY A 266 13.15 -3.79 -19.63
N LYS A 267 11.92 -3.98 -20.10
CA LYS A 267 11.00 -2.88 -20.42
C LYS A 267 10.29 -2.40 -19.15
N TRP A 268 10.25 -1.09 -18.98
CA TRP A 268 9.36 -0.43 -18.02
C TRP A 268 7.95 -0.30 -18.57
N THR A 269 6.97 -0.58 -17.72
CA THR A 269 5.56 -0.28 -17.96
C THR A 269 5.23 1.00 -17.21
N ASN A 270 4.77 2.01 -17.94
CA ASN A 270 4.31 3.27 -17.35
C ASN A 270 2.94 3.07 -16.72
N LEU A 271 2.70 3.78 -15.62
CA LEU A 271 1.42 3.81 -14.93
C LEU A 271 0.88 5.23 -15.00
N ASP A 272 -0.42 5.36 -15.28
CA ASP A 272 -1.14 6.62 -15.27
C ASP A 272 -2.13 6.58 -14.10
N GLU A 273 -1.57 6.70 -12.90
CA GLU A 273 -2.31 6.72 -11.65
C GLU A 273 -2.36 8.15 -11.10
N GLU A 274 -3.52 8.60 -10.65
CA GLU A 274 -3.68 9.93 -10.07
C GLU A 274 -4.67 9.92 -8.91
N TYR A 275 -4.44 10.82 -7.94
CA TYR A 275 -5.35 11.05 -6.83
C TYR A 275 -5.84 12.49 -6.81
N PHE A 276 -7.14 12.65 -6.58
CA PHE A 276 -7.79 13.96 -6.50
C PHE A 276 -8.64 14.09 -5.24
N LEU A 277 -8.62 15.29 -4.66
CA LEU A 277 -9.54 15.67 -3.62
C LEU A 277 -10.85 16.16 -4.24
N PHE A 278 -11.99 15.68 -3.75
CA PHE A 278 -13.32 16.09 -4.18
C PHE A 278 -14.06 16.84 -3.06
N PRO A 279 -14.71 17.98 -3.37
CA PRO A 279 -14.53 18.76 -4.59
C PRO A 279 -13.17 19.50 -4.56
N SER A 280 -12.55 19.71 -5.72
CA SER A 280 -11.42 20.63 -5.86
C SER A 280 -11.33 21.22 -7.27
N ALA A 281 -10.73 22.40 -7.39
CA ALA A 281 -10.53 23.05 -8.69
C ALA A 281 -9.63 22.21 -9.65
N ALA A 282 -8.68 21.46 -9.09
CA ALA A 282 -7.83 20.56 -9.87
C ALA A 282 -8.65 19.41 -10.47
N ALA A 283 -9.51 18.79 -9.65
CA ALA A 283 -10.42 17.74 -10.08
C ALA A 283 -11.44 18.27 -11.10
N GLU A 284 -12.08 19.41 -10.84
CA GLU A 284 -13.11 19.99 -11.70
C GLU A 284 -12.58 20.33 -13.11
N LYS A 285 -11.30 20.68 -13.20
CA LYS A 285 -10.64 20.96 -14.46
C LYS A 285 -10.47 19.70 -15.33
N LYS A 286 -10.23 18.53 -14.72
CA LYS A 286 -9.93 17.28 -15.45
C LYS A 286 -11.16 16.35 -15.55
N TYR A 287 -11.90 16.20 -14.46
CA TYR A 287 -13.00 15.25 -14.27
C TYR A 287 -14.29 15.96 -13.80
N ARG A 288 -14.76 16.92 -14.61
CA ARG A 288 -15.90 17.78 -14.24
C ARG A 288 -17.16 17.00 -13.87
N ASP A 289 -17.51 15.96 -14.64
CA ASP A 289 -18.76 15.22 -14.45
C ASP A 289 -18.74 14.41 -13.14
N ASP A 290 -17.59 13.82 -12.80
CA ASP A 290 -17.40 13.10 -11.54
C ASP A 290 -17.49 14.07 -10.35
N VAL A 291 -16.86 15.24 -10.47
CA VAL A 291 -16.94 16.30 -9.43
C VAL A 291 -18.37 16.81 -9.29
N ASN A 292 -19.12 17.03 -10.37
CA ASN A 292 -20.52 17.44 -10.30
C ASN A 292 -21.38 16.38 -9.60
N THR A 293 -21.16 15.11 -9.92
CA THR A 293 -21.85 13.99 -9.27
C THR A 293 -21.58 13.97 -7.77
N PHE A 294 -20.31 14.13 -7.38
CA PHE A 294 -19.91 14.24 -5.97
C PHE A 294 -20.49 15.47 -5.28
N THR A 295 -20.48 16.63 -5.93
CA THR A 295 -21.05 17.86 -5.37
C THR A 295 -22.54 17.72 -5.12
N ASN A 296 -23.29 17.12 -6.05
CA ASN A 296 -24.71 16.85 -5.83
C ASN A 296 -24.95 15.84 -4.69
N PHE A 297 -24.11 14.80 -4.58
CA PHE A 297 -24.14 13.88 -3.43
C PHE A 297 -23.91 14.63 -2.11
N LYS A 298 -22.91 15.51 -2.09
CA LYS A 298 -22.61 16.35 -0.94
C LYS A 298 -23.80 17.25 -0.58
N GLU A 299 -24.38 17.95 -1.56
CA GLU A 299 -25.54 18.83 -1.35
C GLU A 299 -26.75 18.08 -0.76
N ASP A 300 -27.06 16.88 -1.27
CA ASP A 300 -28.13 16.04 -0.71
C ASP A 300 -27.89 15.65 0.76
N VAL A 301 -26.64 15.26 1.08
CA VAL A 301 -26.26 14.90 2.45
C VAL A 301 -26.39 16.11 3.38
N GLU A 302 -25.97 17.29 2.92
CA GLU A 302 -26.02 18.54 3.68
C GLU A 302 -27.45 19.08 3.83
N GLU A 303 -28.33 18.90 2.83
CA GLU A 303 -29.74 19.30 2.92
C GLU A 303 -30.50 18.50 3.98
N TYR A 304 -30.26 17.19 4.04
CA TYR A 304 -30.90 16.32 5.03
C TYR A 304 -30.33 16.52 6.45
N PHE A 305 -29.08 16.99 6.58
CA PHE A 305 -28.42 17.30 7.85
C PHE A 305 -27.74 18.69 7.86
N PRO A 306 -28.51 19.78 7.97
CA PRO A 306 -28.08 21.17 7.69
C PRO A 306 -27.07 21.80 8.67
N ASN A 307 -26.57 21.05 9.65
CA ASN A 307 -25.55 21.51 10.59
C ASN A 307 -24.14 21.01 10.24
N PHE A 308 -23.95 20.42 9.06
CA PHE A 308 -22.73 19.71 8.69
C PHE A 308 -22.23 20.09 7.29
N ASN A 309 -20.94 20.44 7.17
CA ASN A 309 -20.32 20.91 5.91
C ASN A 309 -19.01 20.14 5.55
N GLY A 310 -18.87 18.88 5.99
CA GLY A 310 -17.59 18.18 6.02
C GLY A 310 -17.38 17.06 5.00
N VAL A 311 -18.27 16.87 4.03
CA VAL A 311 -18.16 15.77 3.05
C VAL A 311 -16.95 16.00 2.13
N ILE A 312 -15.95 15.11 2.21
CA ILE A 312 -14.72 15.18 1.43
C ILE A 312 -14.47 13.83 0.76
N GLY A 313 -14.16 13.83 -0.53
CA GLY A 313 -13.82 12.63 -1.29
C GLY A 313 -12.33 12.58 -1.65
N ARG A 314 -11.75 11.38 -1.66
CA ARG A 314 -10.46 11.08 -2.27
C ARG A 314 -10.72 10.12 -3.42
N ALA A 315 -10.57 10.62 -4.64
CA ALA A 315 -10.82 9.87 -5.87
C ALA A 315 -9.50 9.33 -6.42
N PHE A 316 -9.48 8.05 -6.77
CA PHE A 316 -8.35 7.38 -7.43
C PHE A 316 -8.69 7.13 -8.89
N TYR A 317 -7.82 7.59 -9.78
CA TYR A 317 -7.90 7.39 -11.22
C TYR A 317 -6.77 6.50 -11.70
N MET A 318 -7.09 5.63 -12.65
CA MET A 318 -6.12 4.84 -13.40
C MET A 318 -6.51 4.91 -14.87
N ASP A 319 -5.56 5.25 -15.74
CA ASP A 319 -5.79 5.42 -17.19
C ASP A 319 -6.97 6.37 -17.50
N ASP A 320 -6.98 7.53 -16.82
CA ASP A 320 -8.04 8.55 -16.87
C ASP A 320 -9.46 8.05 -16.47
N GLN A 321 -9.58 6.86 -15.87
CA GLN A 321 -10.85 6.31 -15.39
C GLN A 321 -10.91 6.26 -13.86
N LEU A 322 -11.99 6.78 -13.28
CA LEU A 322 -12.26 6.69 -11.84
C LEU A 322 -12.36 5.22 -11.45
N GLN A 323 -11.50 4.77 -10.53
CA GLN A 323 -11.48 3.40 -10.02
C GLN A 323 -12.14 3.30 -8.66
N SER A 324 -11.83 4.24 -7.76
CA SER A 324 -12.40 4.26 -6.42
C SER A 324 -12.61 5.67 -5.87
N LEU A 325 -13.57 5.77 -4.95
CA LEU A 325 -13.92 6.99 -4.24
C LEU A 325 -14.05 6.71 -2.74
N ASN A 326 -13.13 7.25 -1.97
CA ASN A 326 -13.16 7.21 -0.50
C ASN A 326 -13.75 8.51 0.04
N ILE A 327 -14.91 8.45 0.68
CA ILE A 327 -15.64 9.61 1.20
C ILE A 327 -15.53 9.64 2.72
N ASP A 328 -15.08 10.75 3.28
CA ASP A 328 -15.11 11.00 4.72
C ASP A 328 -16.28 11.94 5.07
N ILE A 329 -17.03 11.56 6.09
CA ILE A 329 -18.16 12.34 6.63
C ILE A 329 -17.98 12.48 8.15
N PRO A 330 -17.28 13.53 8.62
CA PRO A 330 -17.09 13.80 10.05
C PRO A 330 -18.32 14.49 10.69
N ILE A 331 -19.28 13.72 11.18
CA ILE A 331 -20.56 14.20 11.74
C ILE A 331 -20.67 13.97 13.26
N GLN A 332 -21.47 14.78 13.94
CA GLN A 332 -21.82 14.57 15.34
C GLN A 332 -23.29 14.16 15.45
N PHE A 333 -23.53 12.93 15.91
CA PHE A 333 -24.87 12.45 16.21
C PHE A 333 -25.25 12.74 17.66
N TYR A 334 -26.54 12.97 17.92
CA TYR A 334 -27.09 13.09 19.28
C TYR A 334 -27.67 11.77 19.80
N GLY A 335 -27.76 10.74 18.97
CA GLY A 335 -28.10 9.37 19.38
C GLY A 335 -28.04 8.33 18.25
N ASN A 336 -27.99 7.05 18.62
CA ASN A 336 -27.74 5.94 17.67
C ASN A 336 -28.82 5.82 16.58
N SER A 337 -30.08 6.15 16.88
CA SER A 337 -31.15 6.12 15.86
C SER A 337 -30.93 7.13 14.74
N GLU A 338 -30.30 8.27 15.06
CA GLU A 338 -29.92 9.29 14.07
C GLU A 338 -28.80 8.76 13.16
N ALA A 339 -27.77 8.13 13.75
CA ALA A 339 -26.68 7.50 13.00
C ALA A 339 -27.18 6.42 12.03
N ILE A 340 -28.12 5.58 12.46
CA ILE A 340 -28.73 4.54 11.60
C ILE A 340 -29.48 5.18 10.43
N GLY A 341 -30.36 6.15 10.71
CA GLY A 341 -31.13 6.83 9.65
C GLY A 341 -30.25 7.59 8.67
N PHE A 342 -29.21 8.28 9.17
CA PHE A 342 -28.20 8.95 8.35
C PHE A 342 -27.49 7.96 7.43
N THR A 343 -27.00 6.85 7.98
CA THR A 343 -26.24 5.85 7.22
C THR A 343 -27.09 5.19 6.14
N GLN A 344 -28.36 4.89 6.44
CA GLN A 344 -29.32 4.36 5.45
C GLN A 344 -29.53 5.34 4.29
N TYR A 345 -29.69 6.63 4.59
CA TYR A 345 -29.85 7.68 3.58
C TYR A 345 -28.61 7.78 2.68
N VAL A 346 -27.42 7.85 3.27
CA VAL A 346 -26.16 7.90 2.52
C VAL A 346 -25.97 6.66 1.65
N ALA A 347 -26.29 5.46 2.15
CA ALA A 347 -26.22 4.24 1.37
C ALA A 347 -27.14 4.28 0.14
N GLY A 348 -28.35 4.84 0.28
CA GLY A 348 -29.27 5.08 -0.84
C GLY A 348 -28.66 6.01 -1.89
N LEU A 349 -28.11 7.15 -1.45
CA LEU A 349 -27.48 8.11 -2.35
C LEU A 349 -26.28 7.53 -3.11
N ILE A 350 -25.51 6.63 -2.50
CA ILE A 350 -24.39 5.97 -3.18
C ILE A 350 -24.88 5.15 -4.36
N MET A 351 -25.96 4.38 -4.16
CA MET A 351 -26.56 3.56 -5.22
C MET A 351 -27.18 4.42 -6.34
N GLU A 352 -27.75 5.57 -6.00
CA GLU A 352 -28.41 6.47 -6.96
C GLU A 352 -27.41 7.29 -7.78
N ARG A 353 -26.30 7.75 -7.17
CA ARG A 353 -25.42 8.75 -7.77
C ARG A 353 -24.15 8.18 -8.37
N PHE A 354 -23.55 7.15 -7.77
CA PHE A 354 -22.25 6.64 -8.21
C PHE A 354 -22.39 5.39 -9.08
N PRO A 355 -21.69 5.33 -10.24
CA PRO A 355 -21.79 4.20 -11.16
C PRO A 355 -21.27 2.91 -10.50
N ASN A 356 -21.84 1.76 -10.86
CA ASN A 356 -21.51 0.49 -10.20
C ASN A 356 -20.09 -0.02 -10.50
N TYR A 357 -19.42 0.46 -11.56
CA TYR A 357 -18.08 0.00 -11.92
C TYR A 357 -16.96 0.52 -11.00
N ILE A 358 -17.23 1.48 -10.11
CA ILE A 358 -16.25 2.02 -9.15
C ILE A 358 -16.48 1.45 -7.76
N ALA A 359 -15.40 1.28 -7.01
CA ALA A 359 -15.47 1.03 -5.58
C ALA A 359 -15.78 2.33 -4.83
N VAL A 360 -16.71 2.29 -3.87
CA VAL A 360 -17.05 3.43 -3.01
C VAL A 360 -16.96 2.99 -1.55
N GLN A 361 -16.17 3.72 -0.76
CA GLN A 361 -16.13 3.55 0.69
C GLN A 361 -16.52 4.87 1.34
N VAL A 362 -17.43 4.83 2.30
CA VAL A 362 -17.82 6.00 3.10
C VAL A 362 -17.52 5.74 4.56
N SER A 363 -16.63 6.55 5.13
CA SER A 363 -16.28 6.55 6.53
C SER A 363 -17.05 7.67 7.25
N ILE A 364 -18.00 7.28 8.09
CA ILE A 364 -18.79 8.21 8.90
C ILE A 364 -18.19 8.20 10.30
N THR A 365 -17.70 9.35 10.75
CA THR A 365 -16.92 9.48 12.00
C THR A 365 -17.42 10.65 12.83
N SER A 366 -17.22 10.58 14.14
CA SER A 366 -17.43 11.69 15.08
C SER A 366 -16.15 12.01 15.85
N VAL A 367 -16.22 13.00 16.74
CA VAL A 367 -15.12 13.30 17.68
C VAL A 367 -14.77 12.13 18.61
N ASN A 368 -15.68 11.16 18.78
CA ASN A 368 -15.49 10.01 19.65
C ASN A 368 -14.97 8.77 18.92
N GLY A 369 -14.96 8.76 17.58
CA GLY A 369 -14.49 7.62 16.79
C GLY A 369 -15.36 7.34 15.57
N PRO A 370 -15.22 6.15 14.96
CA PRO A 370 -16.06 5.72 13.85
C PRO A 370 -17.50 5.47 14.30
N GLU A 371 -18.46 5.92 13.51
CA GLU A 371 -19.90 5.78 13.76
C GLU A 371 -20.52 4.76 12.79
N ALA A 372 -20.13 4.81 11.52
CA ALA A 372 -20.58 3.86 10.50
C ALA A 372 -19.58 3.73 9.35
N LEU A 373 -19.66 2.59 8.66
CA LEU A 373 -18.88 2.28 7.47
C LEU A 373 -19.83 1.77 6.38
N ILE A 374 -19.72 2.34 5.19
CA ILE A 374 -20.43 1.87 3.98
C ILE A 374 -19.38 1.48 2.95
N VAL A 375 -19.45 0.26 2.41
CA VAL A 375 -18.53 -0.24 1.38
C VAL A 375 -19.33 -0.84 0.25
N ARG A 376 -19.12 -0.35 -0.97
CA ARG A 376 -19.59 -0.96 -2.22
C ARG A 376 -18.39 -1.26 -3.09
N GLU A 377 -18.07 -2.54 -3.27
CA GLU A 377 -17.02 -2.93 -4.19
C GLU A 377 -17.44 -2.67 -5.65
N ALA A 378 -16.47 -2.60 -6.55
CA ALA A 378 -16.76 -2.49 -7.98
C ALA A 378 -17.63 -3.67 -8.45
N ASN A 379 -18.67 -3.35 -9.23
CA ASN A 379 -19.69 -4.25 -9.77
C ASN A 379 -20.62 -4.90 -8.73
N GLN A 380 -20.67 -4.38 -7.50
CA GLN A 380 -21.72 -4.72 -6.55
C GLN A 380 -22.91 -3.75 -6.70
N ASP A 381 -24.13 -4.30 -6.71
CA ASP A 381 -25.35 -3.51 -6.81
C ASP A 381 -25.66 -2.78 -5.50
N GLU A 382 -25.52 -3.47 -4.36
CA GLU A 382 -25.85 -2.96 -3.02
C GLU A 382 -24.58 -2.84 -2.15
N PRO A 383 -24.45 -1.76 -1.34
CA PRO A 383 -23.36 -1.62 -0.39
C PRO A 383 -23.54 -2.51 0.84
N THR A 384 -22.42 -2.95 1.41
CA THR A 384 -22.38 -3.46 2.79
C THR A 384 -22.33 -2.28 3.76
N VAL A 385 -23.18 -2.32 4.78
CA VAL A 385 -23.30 -1.25 5.79
C VAL A 385 -23.02 -1.81 7.18
N HIS A 386 -22.20 -1.10 7.96
CA HIS A 386 -21.91 -1.40 9.36
C HIS A 386 -22.09 -0.16 10.23
N ILE A 387 -22.74 -0.32 11.38
CA ILE A 387 -22.87 0.69 12.44
C ILE A 387 -22.01 0.23 13.62
N TYR A 388 -21.16 1.11 14.13
CA TYR A 388 -20.32 0.84 15.29
C TYR A 388 -21.13 0.98 16.59
N GLU A 389 -20.85 0.11 17.58
CA GLU A 389 -21.54 0.08 18.89
C GLU A 389 -20.68 0.63 20.03
#